data_AF-A0A9D8H013-F1
#
_entry.id   AF-A0A9D8H013-F1
#
_cell.length_a   1.000
_cell.length_b   1.000
_cell.length_c   1.000
_cell.angle_alpha   90.00
_cell.angle_beta   90.00
_cell.angle_gamma   90.00
#
_symmetry.space_group_name_H-M   'P 1'
#
loop_
_entity.id
_entity.type
_entity.pdbx_description
1 polymer ?
#
loop_
_entity_poly.entity_id
_entity_poly.type
_entity_poly.pdbx_seq_one_letter_code
_entity_poly.pdbx_strand_id
1 'polypeptide(L)'
;MVDIEISPGKRARTAYSFDDISIAPSRRTREPSEVSINWQIDAYSFELPLLAAPMDSVVSPESAIAIGKSGGLGVLNLEGLWSRYENPKIQLGEISSIPAEQATRRMQELYRAPIRAELIRKRLAEIREAGVYVAAALSPQRIAEFYKTVIDAGVDIFVIRGTTVSAEHVSKAKEALNLKKFIHNLDVPVIVGGCATSQSALHLMRAGAAGVLVGFGGGAAHTTRQVLGISVPMATAVADVAAARREYLDESGGRYVHVIADGSIGKSGDIAKAIACGADAVMLGSPLARAESAPGRGWHWGPEAHHGELPRGTRVYVGSSGSLEEILLGPSHSADGSMNLFGALRRAMATSGYSDLKEFQRVEVVLSRA
;
A
#
# COMPACT_ATOMS: atom_id res chain seq x y z
N MET A 1 7.55 -7.98 24.95
CA MET A 1 8.75 -7.43 24.28
C MET A 1 9.66 -6.85 25.33
N VAL A 2 10.97 -7.02 25.20
CA VAL A 2 11.94 -6.50 26.17
C VAL A 2 12.30 -5.06 25.77
N ASP A 3 11.96 -4.11 26.63
CA ASP A 3 12.39 -2.72 26.50
C ASP A 3 13.82 -2.59 27.01
N ILE A 4 14.71 -2.10 26.15
CA ILE A 4 16.12 -1.85 26.45
C ILE A 4 16.22 -0.44 27.04
N GLU A 5 16.95 -0.30 28.15
CA GLU A 5 17.31 1.02 28.68
C GLU A 5 18.48 1.58 27.88
N ILE A 6 18.29 2.74 27.24
CA ILE A 6 19.35 3.44 26.51
C ILE A 6 20.19 4.25 27.49
N SER A 7 19.51 4.91 28.43
CA SER A 7 20.09 5.71 29.50
C SER A 7 19.07 5.81 30.64
N PRO A 8 19.47 6.23 31.86
CA PRO A 8 18.53 6.39 32.97
C PRO A 8 17.30 7.22 32.57
N GLY A 9 16.11 6.60 32.66
CA GLY A 9 14.84 7.24 32.33
C GLY A 9 14.47 7.24 30.83
N LYS A 10 15.31 6.68 29.95
CA LYS A 10 15.02 6.54 28.52
C LYS A 10 15.08 5.08 28.09
N ARG A 11 13.94 4.56 27.65
CA ARG A 11 13.80 3.20 27.12
C ARG A 11 13.52 3.21 25.63
N ALA A 12 13.96 2.16 24.95
CA ALA A 12 13.56 1.85 23.60
C ALA A 12 13.02 0.43 23.50
N ARG A 13 11.96 0.31 22.71
CA ARG A 13 11.37 -0.98 22.38
C ARG A 13 12.16 -1.61 21.24
N THR A 14 12.52 -2.88 21.39
CA THR A 14 13.11 -3.66 20.28
C THR A 14 12.03 -3.94 19.23
N ALA A 15 12.36 -3.71 17.96
CA ALA A 15 11.47 -3.91 16.82
C ALA A 15 12.25 -4.43 15.61
N TYR A 16 11.55 -5.09 14.70
CA TYR A 16 12.11 -5.88 13.59
C TYR A 16 11.47 -5.49 12.26
N SER A 17 12.30 -5.39 11.24
CA SER A 17 11.92 -5.27 9.83
C SER A 17 11.68 -6.65 9.21
N PHE A 18 11.25 -6.68 7.95
CA PHE A 18 11.16 -7.95 7.23
C PHE A 18 12.53 -8.57 6.97
N ASP A 19 13.62 -7.80 6.95
CA ASP A 19 14.96 -8.34 6.72
C ASP A 19 15.53 -9.05 7.95
N ASP A 20 14.99 -8.75 9.13
CA ASP A 20 15.42 -9.36 10.40
C ASP A 20 14.80 -10.75 10.66
N ILE A 21 13.83 -11.17 9.82
CA ILE A 21 13.02 -12.36 10.04
C ILE A 21 13.02 -13.31 8.84
N SER A 22 12.81 -14.59 9.11
CA SER A 22 12.57 -15.63 8.10
C SER A 22 11.40 -16.52 8.49
N ILE A 23 10.82 -17.20 7.51
CA ILE A 23 9.78 -18.20 7.72
C ILE A 23 10.44 -19.57 7.83
N ALA A 24 10.12 -20.32 8.89
CA ALA A 24 10.62 -21.67 9.12
C ALA A 24 9.50 -22.69 8.82
N PRO A 25 9.64 -23.53 7.77
CA PRO A 25 8.71 -24.61 7.52
C PRO A 25 8.72 -25.66 8.65
N SER A 26 7.56 -25.92 9.26
CA SER A 26 7.41 -26.89 10.36
C SER A 26 6.34 -27.95 10.13
N ARG A 27 5.68 -27.92 8.96
CA ARG A 27 4.60 -28.84 8.58
C ARG A 27 4.94 -29.63 7.32
N ARG A 28 4.08 -30.60 6.99
CA ARG A 28 4.16 -31.34 5.72
C ARG A 28 3.89 -30.39 4.56
N THR A 29 4.67 -30.51 3.49
CA THR A 29 4.52 -29.70 2.28
C THR A 29 3.21 -30.01 1.56
N ARG A 30 2.72 -29.04 0.78
CA ARG A 30 1.57 -29.15 -0.13
C ARG A 30 1.99 -28.90 -1.56
N GLU A 31 1.13 -29.24 -2.52
CA GLU A 31 1.29 -28.80 -3.91
C GLU A 31 0.89 -27.31 -4.02
N PRO A 32 1.66 -26.43 -4.69
CA PRO A 32 1.31 -25.02 -4.82
C PRO A 32 -0.03 -24.75 -5.52
N SER A 33 -0.50 -25.67 -6.37
CA SER A 33 -1.83 -25.58 -7.01
C SER A 33 -2.99 -25.75 -6.03
N GLU A 34 -2.75 -26.35 -4.86
CA GLU A 34 -3.76 -26.52 -3.80
C GLU A 34 -3.80 -25.34 -2.81
N VAL A 35 -2.92 -24.35 -2.98
CA VAL A 35 -2.86 -23.17 -2.11
C VAL A 35 -3.72 -22.06 -2.71
N SER A 36 -4.71 -21.58 -1.94
CA SER A 36 -5.46 -20.37 -2.24
C SER A 36 -4.77 -19.15 -1.65
N ILE A 37 -4.60 -18.11 -2.48
CA ILE A 37 -4.16 -16.78 -2.03
C ILE A 37 -5.26 -15.73 -2.28
N ASN A 38 -6.50 -16.17 -2.47
CA ASN A 38 -7.60 -15.26 -2.73
C ASN A 38 -7.80 -14.34 -1.52
N TRP A 39 -8.07 -13.08 -1.80
CA TRP A 39 -8.34 -12.06 -0.80
C TRP A 39 -9.76 -11.54 -0.99
N GLN A 40 -10.52 -11.52 0.10
CA GLN A 40 -11.85 -10.93 0.12
C GLN A 40 -11.85 -9.80 1.14
N ILE A 41 -12.38 -8.64 0.77
CA ILE A 41 -12.63 -7.51 1.66
C ILE A 41 -14.03 -6.97 1.38
N ASP A 42 -14.87 -6.93 2.41
CA ASP A 42 -16.28 -6.58 2.26
C ASP A 42 -16.96 -7.47 1.19
N ALA A 43 -17.70 -6.89 0.23
CA ALA A 43 -18.31 -7.61 -0.89
C ALA A 43 -17.34 -7.96 -2.04
N TYR A 44 -16.06 -7.55 -1.97
CA TYR A 44 -15.12 -7.60 -3.09
C TYR A 44 -14.13 -8.76 -2.95
N SER A 45 -14.00 -9.55 -4.01
CA SER A 45 -13.10 -10.71 -4.08
C SER A 45 -12.02 -10.52 -5.13
N PHE A 46 -10.80 -10.87 -4.77
CA PHE A 46 -9.58 -10.75 -5.56
C PHE A 46 -8.85 -12.10 -5.59
N GLU A 47 -8.24 -12.44 -6.73
CA GLU A 47 -7.42 -13.65 -6.85
C GLU A 47 -6.04 -13.45 -6.22
N LEU A 48 -5.58 -12.19 -6.14
CA LEU A 48 -4.32 -11.78 -5.54
C LEU A 48 -4.59 -10.91 -4.31
N PRO A 49 -3.85 -11.11 -3.20
CA PRO A 49 -3.90 -10.25 -2.02
C PRO A 49 -3.09 -8.97 -2.26
N LEU A 50 -3.45 -8.22 -3.30
CA LEU A 50 -2.67 -7.13 -3.88
C LEU A 50 -3.49 -5.85 -4.03
N LEU A 51 -2.95 -4.75 -3.49
CA LEU A 51 -3.30 -3.40 -3.91
C LEU A 51 -2.10 -2.74 -4.59
N ALA A 52 -2.32 -2.02 -5.68
CA ALA A 52 -1.31 -1.15 -6.26
C ALA A 52 -1.24 0.17 -5.48
N ALA A 53 -0.05 0.60 -5.09
CA ALA A 53 0.11 1.85 -4.37
C ALA A 53 -0.31 3.04 -5.27
N PRO A 54 -1.14 3.97 -4.78
CA PRO A 54 -1.61 5.12 -5.55
C PRO A 54 -0.47 6.12 -5.77
N MET A 55 0.33 5.87 -6.80
CA MET A 55 1.48 6.67 -7.21
C MET A 55 1.47 6.78 -8.73
N ASP A 56 1.66 7.98 -9.27
CA ASP A 56 1.52 8.20 -10.72
C ASP A 56 2.59 7.48 -11.55
N SER A 57 3.73 7.13 -10.93
CA SER A 57 4.76 6.31 -11.56
C SER A 57 4.35 4.84 -11.72
N VAL A 58 3.29 4.41 -11.04
CA VAL A 58 2.84 3.02 -10.95
C VAL A 58 1.46 2.84 -11.57
N VAL A 59 0.49 3.66 -11.18
CA VAL A 59 -0.91 3.45 -11.52
C VAL A 59 -1.40 4.57 -12.46
N SER A 60 -1.57 4.22 -13.72
CA SER A 60 -2.48 4.91 -14.64
C SER A 60 -3.85 4.21 -14.67
N PRO A 61 -4.88 4.78 -15.33
CA PRO A 61 -6.09 4.02 -15.65
C PRO A 61 -5.77 2.69 -16.34
N GLU A 62 -4.88 2.70 -17.34
CA GLU A 62 -4.49 1.49 -18.07
C GLU A 62 -3.78 0.47 -17.16
N SER A 63 -2.88 0.92 -16.28
CA SER A 63 -2.22 0.03 -15.30
C SER A 63 -3.21 -0.50 -14.27
N ALA A 64 -4.16 0.32 -13.79
CA ALA A 64 -5.20 -0.13 -12.85
C ALA A 64 -6.07 -1.23 -13.47
N ILE A 65 -6.46 -1.06 -14.74
CA ILE A 65 -7.19 -2.07 -15.51
C ILE A 65 -6.38 -3.36 -15.64
N ALA A 66 -5.10 -3.25 -16.02
CA ALA A 66 -4.23 -4.42 -16.18
C ALA A 66 -4.07 -5.19 -14.86
N ILE A 67 -3.87 -4.49 -13.73
CA ILE A 67 -3.78 -5.08 -12.39
C ILE A 67 -5.09 -5.76 -11.99
N GLY A 68 -6.23 -5.12 -12.28
CA GLY A 68 -7.56 -5.67 -12.05
C GLY A 68 -7.79 -6.98 -12.82
N LYS A 69 -7.40 -7.02 -14.09
CA LYS A 69 -7.48 -8.22 -14.95
C LYS A 69 -6.54 -9.34 -14.50
N SER A 70 -5.41 -9.00 -13.87
CA SER A 70 -4.50 -9.98 -13.25
C SER A 70 -4.96 -10.44 -11.86
N GLY A 71 -6.13 -9.98 -11.38
CA GLY A 71 -6.73 -10.44 -10.13
C GLY A 71 -6.36 -9.64 -8.88
N GLY A 72 -5.67 -8.50 -9.01
CA GLY A 72 -5.39 -7.56 -7.91
C GLY A 72 -6.31 -6.32 -7.94
N LEU A 73 -5.99 -5.31 -7.14
CA LEU A 73 -6.71 -4.03 -7.11
C LEU A 73 -5.80 -2.84 -7.47
N GLY A 74 -6.08 -2.17 -8.58
CA GLY A 74 -5.40 -0.92 -8.94
C GLY A 74 -6.00 0.28 -8.21
N VAL A 75 -5.21 1.01 -7.42
CA VAL A 75 -5.68 2.21 -6.70
C VAL A 75 -5.17 3.48 -7.40
N LEU A 76 -6.07 4.26 -7.99
CA LEU A 76 -5.70 5.50 -8.69
C LEU A 76 -5.40 6.64 -7.70
N ASN A 77 -4.31 7.38 -7.93
CA ASN A 77 -4.00 8.59 -7.16
C ASN A 77 -4.82 9.79 -7.67
N LEU A 78 -5.81 10.24 -6.90
CA LEU A 78 -6.65 11.36 -7.31
C LEU A 78 -6.02 12.74 -7.07
N GLU A 79 -4.92 12.79 -6.33
CA GLU A 79 -4.12 14.00 -6.15
C GLU A 79 -2.93 14.07 -7.10
N GLY A 80 -2.81 13.07 -7.97
CA GLY A 80 -1.75 12.94 -8.94
C GLY A 80 -1.95 13.73 -10.23
N LEU A 81 -1.03 13.53 -11.16
CA LEU A 81 -1.04 14.09 -12.51
C LEU A 81 -2.27 13.66 -13.31
N TRP A 82 -2.79 12.44 -13.07
CA TRP A 82 -3.97 11.88 -13.76
C TRP A 82 -5.25 12.69 -13.56
N SER A 83 -5.31 13.46 -12.46
CA SER A 83 -6.43 14.35 -12.15
C SER A 83 -6.09 15.83 -12.32
N ARG A 84 -4.91 16.16 -12.86
CA ARG A 84 -4.46 17.54 -13.10
C ARG A 84 -4.33 17.86 -14.59
N TYR A 85 -3.97 16.87 -15.41
CA TYR A 85 -3.67 17.05 -16.83
C TYR A 85 -4.53 16.14 -17.74
N GLU A 86 -4.95 16.64 -18.90
CA GLU A 86 -5.69 15.82 -19.89
C GLU A 86 -4.82 14.66 -20.40
N ASN A 87 -3.53 14.94 -20.60
CA ASN A 87 -2.54 13.97 -21.03
C ASN A 87 -1.32 13.99 -20.10
N PRO A 88 -1.39 13.31 -18.94
CA PRO A 88 -0.29 13.27 -17.97
C PRO A 88 0.95 12.53 -18.50
N LYS A 89 0.86 11.81 -19.63
CA LYS A 89 2.02 11.12 -20.24
C LYS A 89 3.11 12.12 -20.65
N ILE A 90 2.75 13.38 -20.92
CA ILE A 90 3.72 14.45 -21.19
C ILE A 90 4.54 14.74 -19.93
N GLN A 91 3.87 15.04 -18.81
CA GLN A 91 4.51 15.35 -17.53
C GLN A 91 5.29 14.14 -16.98
N LEU A 92 4.76 12.93 -17.12
CA LEU A 92 5.44 11.69 -16.73
C LEU A 92 6.72 11.47 -17.56
N GLY A 93 6.66 11.72 -18.87
CA GLY A 93 7.83 11.68 -19.76
C GLY A 93 8.90 12.66 -19.32
N GLU A 94 8.51 13.90 -19.01
CA GLU A 94 9.42 14.93 -18.48
C GLU A 94 10.05 14.52 -17.14
N ILE A 95 9.25 14.02 -16.18
CA ILE A 95 9.76 13.54 -14.89
C ILE A 95 10.73 12.37 -15.09
N SER A 96 10.51 11.50 -16.09
CA SER A 96 11.39 10.35 -16.34
C SER A 96 12.75 10.72 -16.95
N SER A 97 12.85 11.84 -17.66
CA SER A 97 14.07 12.24 -18.38
C SER A 97 14.87 13.34 -17.69
N ILE A 98 14.28 14.08 -16.76
CA ILE A 98 14.97 15.19 -16.09
C ILE A 98 16.16 14.72 -15.23
N PRO A 99 17.26 15.50 -15.12
CA PRO A 99 18.35 15.20 -14.20
C PRO A 99 17.90 15.11 -12.73
N ALA A 100 18.58 14.27 -11.95
CA ALA A 100 18.16 13.95 -10.58
C ALA A 100 18.12 15.19 -9.67
N GLU A 101 19.08 16.10 -9.82
CA GLU A 101 19.16 17.34 -9.04
C GLU A 101 18.02 18.32 -9.31
N GLN A 102 17.35 18.20 -10.45
CA GLN A 102 16.21 19.05 -10.84
C GLN A 102 14.85 18.37 -10.60
N ALA A 103 14.83 17.05 -10.41
CA ALA A 103 13.61 16.25 -10.37
C ALA A 103 12.62 16.73 -9.30
N THR A 104 13.06 16.90 -8.05
CA THR A 104 12.18 17.31 -6.94
C THR A 104 11.50 18.64 -7.20
N ARG A 105 12.27 19.67 -7.59
CA ARG A 105 11.75 21.00 -7.87
C ARG A 105 10.75 20.94 -9.03
N ARG A 106 11.08 20.22 -10.09
CA ARG A 106 10.20 20.13 -11.24
C ARG A 106 8.91 19.38 -10.93
N MET A 107 8.98 18.28 -10.19
CA MET A 107 7.78 17.60 -9.72
C MET A 107 6.92 18.52 -8.85
N GLN A 108 7.49 19.29 -7.91
CA GLN A 108 6.72 20.27 -7.13
C GLN A 108 5.96 21.27 -8.03
N GLU A 109 6.57 21.74 -9.12
CA GLU A 109 5.93 22.64 -10.08
C GLU A 109 4.76 21.96 -10.80
N LEU A 110 4.95 20.73 -11.30
CA LEU A 110 3.91 19.98 -12.01
C LEU A 110 2.73 19.62 -11.11
N TYR A 111 3.00 19.17 -9.88
CA TYR A 111 1.95 18.77 -8.94
C TYR A 111 1.23 19.97 -8.29
N ARG A 112 1.65 21.21 -8.53
CA ARG A 112 0.91 22.43 -8.11
C ARG A 112 -0.31 22.74 -8.99
N ALA A 113 -0.36 22.27 -10.24
CA ALA A 113 -1.51 22.47 -11.11
C ALA A 113 -2.79 21.97 -10.43
N PRO A 114 -3.94 22.68 -10.47
CA PRO A 114 -5.12 22.32 -9.69
C PRO A 114 -5.66 20.93 -10.04
N ILE A 115 -6.22 20.23 -9.04
CA ILE A 115 -6.97 18.99 -9.26
C ILE A 115 -8.29 19.35 -9.95
N ARG A 116 -8.66 18.55 -10.94
CA ARG A 116 -9.79 18.78 -11.83
C ARG A 116 -10.83 17.67 -11.66
N ALA A 117 -11.99 18.02 -11.13
CA ALA A 117 -13.05 17.07 -10.77
C ALA A 117 -13.60 16.31 -11.99
N GLU A 118 -13.64 16.94 -13.16
CA GLU A 118 -14.03 16.31 -14.42
C GLU A 118 -13.05 15.20 -14.83
N LEU A 119 -11.75 15.37 -14.56
CA LEU A 119 -10.75 14.33 -14.81
C LEU A 119 -10.89 13.15 -13.86
N ILE A 120 -11.16 13.40 -12.58
CA ILE A 120 -11.46 12.33 -11.62
C ILE A 120 -12.58 11.45 -12.17
N ARG A 121 -13.73 12.04 -12.54
CA ARG A 121 -14.87 11.29 -13.08
C ARG A 121 -14.48 10.51 -14.34
N LYS A 122 -13.79 11.17 -15.28
CA LYS A 122 -13.34 10.55 -16.54
C LYS A 122 -12.45 9.32 -16.31
N ARG A 123 -11.47 9.40 -15.40
CA ARG A 123 -10.54 8.29 -15.14
C ARG A 123 -11.19 7.12 -14.41
N LEU A 124 -12.09 7.41 -13.47
CA LEU A 124 -12.82 6.36 -12.76
C LEU A 124 -13.83 5.66 -13.67
N ALA A 125 -14.48 6.39 -14.58
CA ALA A 125 -15.33 5.82 -15.62
C ALA A 125 -14.54 4.91 -16.58
N GLU A 126 -13.36 5.34 -17.03
CA GLU A 126 -12.46 4.55 -17.88
C GLU A 126 -12.09 3.19 -17.24
N ILE A 127 -11.78 3.17 -15.94
CA ILE A 127 -11.50 1.93 -15.21
C ILE A 127 -12.75 1.04 -15.11
N ARG A 128 -13.91 1.65 -14.82
CA ARG A 128 -15.19 0.93 -14.68
C ARG A 128 -15.62 0.27 -15.98
N GLU A 129 -15.52 0.98 -17.11
CA GLU A 129 -15.91 0.49 -18.44
C GLU A 129 -15.11 -0.76 -18.84
N ALA A 130 -13.90 -0.94 -18.29
CA ALA A 130 -13.09 -2.13 -18.51
C ALA A 130 -13.54 -3.37 -17.69
N GLY A 131 -14.55 -3.22 -16.82
CA GLY A 131 -15.16 -4.31 -16.06
C GLY A 131 -14.36 -4.78 -14.84
N VAL A 132 -13.46 -3.95 -14.31
CA VAL A 132 -12.71 -4.23 -13.07
C VAL A 132 -13.19 -3.32 -11.93
N TYR A 133 -12.94 -3.73 -10.68
CA TYR A 133 -13.26 -2.89 -9.51
C TYR A 133 -12.47 -1.59 -9.51
N VAL A 134 -13.16 -0.50 -9.17
CA VAL A 134 -12.62 0.85 -9.17
C VAL A 134 -12.19 1.23 -7.76
N ALA A 135 -10.89 1.39 -7.53
CA ALA A 135 -10.37 1.97 -6.30
C ALA A 135 -9.59 3.26 -6.56
N ALA A 136 -9.71 4.20 -5.63
CA ALA A 136 -9.09 5.50 -5.75
C ALA A 136 -8.66 6.04 -4.39
N ALA A 137 -7.61 6.86 -4.36
CA ALA A 137 -7.03 7.39 -3.14
C ALA A 137 -7.09 8.92 -3.06
N LEU A 138 -7.44 9.41 -1.87
CA LEU A 138 -7.25 10.79 -1.44
C LEU A 138 -6.54 10.81 -0.08
N SER A 139 -5.77 11.87 0.15
CA SER A 139 -5.21 12.20 1.46
C SER A 139 -6.30 12.77 2.38
N PRO A 140 -6.14 12.64 3.71
CA PRO A 140 -7.07 13.26 4.67
C PRO A 140 -7.34 14.75 4.40
N GLN A 141 -6.37 15.47 3.85
CA GLN A 141 -6.44 16.91 3.59
C GLN A 141 -7.35 17.26 2.39
N ARG A 142 -7.52 16.35 1.43
CA ARG A 142 -8.31 16.57 0.20
C ARG A 142 -9.66 15.89 0.19
N ILE A 143 -9.94 15.03 1.17
CA ILE A 143 -11.23 14.36 1.30
C ILE A 143 -12.38 15.37 1.27
N ALA A 144 -12.36 16.39 2.12
CA ALA A 144 -13.47 17.34 2.25
C ALA A 144 -13.84 18.04 0.93
N GLU A 145 -12.86 18.21 0.04
CA GLU A 145 -13.01 18.88 -1.25
C GLU A 145 -13.54 17.94 -2.34
N PHE A 146 -13.03 16.71 -2.41
CA PHE A 146 -13.26 15.84 -3.57
C PHE A 146 -14.10 14.59 -3.30
N TYR A 147 -14.39 14.22 -2.05
CA TYR A 147 -15.02 12.93 -1.76
C TYR A 147 -16.35 12.72 -2.50
N LYS A 148 -17.21 13.75 -2.58
CA LYS A 148 -18.49 13.67 -3.31
C LYS A 148 -18.26 13.31 -4.78
N THR A 149 -17.30 13.98 -5.43
CA THR A 149 -16.92 13.68 -6.82
C THR A 149 -16.50 12.21 -6.99
N VAL A 150 -15.80 11.63 -6.02
CA VAL A 150 -15.33 10.24 -6.06
C VAL A 150 -16.48 9.25 -5.87
N ILE A 151 -17.36 9.51 -4.90
CA ILE A 151 -18.54 8.68 -4.63
C ILE A 151 -19.54 8.76 -5.79
N ASP A 152 -19.81 9.95 -6.32
CA ASP A 152 -20.71 10.16 -7.46
C ASP A 152 -20.16 9.50 -8.74
N ALA A 153 -18.83 9.36 -8.85
CA ALA A 153 -18.18 8.61 -9.93
C ALA A 153 -18.23 7.07 -9.73
N GLY A 154 -18.77 6.62 -8.59
CA GLY A 154 -19.11 5.23 -8.28
C GLY A 154 -17.96 4.37 -7.73
N VAL A 155 -16.94 4.94 -7.09
CA VAL A 155 -15.80 4.14 -6.56
C VAL A 155 -16.30 2.91 -5.78
N ASP A 156 -15.69 1.75 -6.00
CA ASP A 156 -16.02 0.51 -5.30
C ASP A 156 -15.34 0.45 -3.93
N ILE A 157 -14.06 0.82 -3.87
CA ILE A 157 -13.27 0.87 -2.63
C ILE A 157 -12.59 2.23 -2.54
N PHE A 158 -12.88 2.99 -1.48
CA PHE A 158 -12.26 4.30 -1.29
C PHE A 158 -11.07 4.20 -0.34
N VAL A 159 -9.91 4.70 -0.76
CA VAL A 159 -8.67 4.65 0.03
C VAL A 159 -8.36 6.04 0.58
N ILE A 160 -8.25 6.15 1.91
CA ILE A 160 -7.75 7.34 2.59
C ILE A 160 -6.29 7.07 2.95
N ARG A 161 -5.36 7.69 2.21
CA ARG A 161 -3.93 7.41 2.36
C ARG A 161 -3.12 8.69 2.61
N GLY A 162 -2.37 8.70 3.70
CA GLY A 162 -1.28 9.65 3.94
C GLY A 162 -0.07 8.93 4.55
N THR A 163 1.09 9.58 4.61
CA THR A 163 2.29 8.99 5.22
C THR A 163 2.03 8.59 6.68
N THR A 164 1.27 9.38 7.44
CA THR A 164 0.77 9.00 8.78
C THR A 164 -0.63 9.56 8.94
N VAL A 165 -1.58 8.71 9.35
CA VAL A 165 -2.98 9.08 9.54
C VAL A 165 -3.44 8.68 10.95
N SER A 166 -4.05 9.63 11.65
CA SER A 166 -4.74 9.42 12.92
C SER A 166 -6.24 9.58 12.72
N ALA A 167 -7.04 8.86 13.51
CA ALA A 167 -8.50 8.97 13.48
C ALA A 167 -9.01 10.39 13.84
N GLU A 168 -8.25 11.10 14.66
CA GLU A 168 -8.49 12.48 15.05
C GLU A 168 -7.26 13.32 14.68
N HIS A 169 -7.49 14.42 13.95
CA HIS A 169 -6.46 15.44 13.72
C HIS A 169 -6.78 16.64 14.60
N VAL A 170 -5.78 17.21 15.29
CA VAL A 170 -5.99 18.38 16.15
C VAL A 170 -5.42 19.59 15.42
N SER A 171 -6.30 20.49 14.97
CA SER A 171 -5.92 21.77 14.38
C SER A 171 -6.71 22.91 15.01
N LYS A 172 -6.01 24.00 15.36
CA LYS A 172 -6.63 25.26 15.79
C LYS A 172 -7.03 26.16 14.61
N ALA A 173 -6.54 25.86 13.40
CA ALA A 173 -6.69 26.71 12.23
C ALA A 173 -7.77 26.23 11.24
N LYS A 174 -8.11 24.94 11.27
CA LYS A 174 -9.13 24.33 10.40
C LYS A 174 -9.92 23.28 11.18
N GLU A 175 -11.20 23.15 10.89
CA GLU A 175 -12.01 22.05 11.39
C GLU A 175 -11.42 20.73 10.88
N ALA A 176 -11.00 19.88 11.80
CA ALA A 176 -10.39 18.61 11.46
C ALA A 176 -11.45 17.60 11.02
N LEU A 177 -11.15 16.83 9.97
CA LEU A 177 -12.02 15.76 9.50
C LEU A 177 -12.22 14.72 10.61
N ASN A 178 -13.46 14.55 11.08
CA ASN A 178 -13.81 13.43 11.94
C ASN A 178 -13.98 12.18 11.08
N LEU A 179 -12.93 11.35 11.00
CA LEU A 179 -12.92 10.16 10.15
C LEU A 179 -14.04 9.18 10.49
N LYS A 180 -14.42 9.06 11.77
CA LYS A 180 -15.51 8.18 12.18
C LYS A 180 -16.83 8.58 11.54
N LYS A 181 -17.24 9.85 11.71
CA LYS A 181 -18.46 10.38 11.09
C LYS A 181 -18.41 10.29 9.56
N PHE A 182 -17.25 10.60 8.99
CA PHE A 182 -17.05 10.56 7.56
C PHE A 182 -17.26 9.16 6.99
N ILE A 183 -16.56 8.15 7.52
CA ILE A 183 -16.62 6.77 7.02
C ILE A 183 -18.01 6.17 7.23
N HIS A 184 -18.68 6.45 8.35
CA HIS A 184 -20.04 5.95 8.60
C HIS A 184 -21.10 6.52 7.64
N ASN A 185 -20.82 7.66 7.00
CA ASN A 185 -21.73 8.28 6.03
C ASN A 185 -21.49 7.82 4.59
N LEU A 186 -20.55 6.90 4.36
CA LEU A 186 -20.24 6.36 3.04
C LEU A 186 -20.79 4.94 2.92
N ASP A 187 -21.42 4.67 1.77
CA ASP A 187 -21.95 3.34 1.43
C ASP A 187 -20.89 2.43 0.76
N VAL A 188 -19.63 2.86 0.74
CA VAL A 188 -18.51 2.13 0.14
C VAL A 188 -17.49 1.77 1.21
N PRO A 189 -16.86 0.58 1.16
CA PRO A 189 -15.80 0.24 2.09
C PRO A 189 -14.63 1.21 1.98
N VAL A 190 -14.13 1.64 3.15
CA VAL A 190 -13.02 2.57 3.25
C VAL A 190 -11.78 1.88 3.82
N ILE A 191 -10.67 1.96 3.09
CA ILE A 191 -9.34 1.54 3.57
C ILE A 191 -8.58 2.78 4.05
N VAL A 192 -8.00 2.76 5.25
CA VAL A 192 -7.38 3.96 5.86
C VAL A 192 -5.96 3.69 6.38
N GLY A 193 -5.03 4.59 6.12
CA GLY A 193 -3.71 4.60 6.78
C GLY A 193 -2.77 5.66 6.18
N GLY A 194 -1.48 5.68 6.47
CA GLY A 194 -0.68 4.70 7.18
C GLY A 194 -0.74 4.78 8.70
N CYS A 195 -0.73 3.61 9.34
CA CYS A 195 -0.59 3.43 10.78
C CYS A 195 0.60 2.50 11.09
N ALA A 196 1.14 2.55 12.30
CA ALA A 196 2.33 1.76 12.67
C ALA A 196 2.28 1.19 14.10
N THR A 197 1.22 1.49 14.85
CA THR A 197 1.07 1.08 16.25
C THR A 197 -0.31 0.51 16.49
N SER A 198 -0.44 -0.41 17.46
CA SER A 198 -1.73 -0.99 17.86
C SER A 198 -2.77 0.08 18.20
N GLN A 199 -2.39 1.11 18.97
CA GLN A 199 -3.31 2.18 19.34
C GLN A 199 -3.82 2.97 18.13
N SER A 200 -2.93 3.36 17.22
CA SER A 200 -3.34 4.07 15.99
C SER A 200 -4.28 3.22 15.14
N ALA A 201 -4.00 1.91 15.02
CA ALA A 201 -4.82 1.00 14.24
C ALA A 201 -6.20 0.79 14.86
N LEU A 202 -6.29 0.57 16.18
CA LEU A 202 -7.58 0.46 16.89
C LEU A 202 -8.47 1.68 16.65
N HIS A 203 -7.90 2.88 16.68
CA HIS A 203 -8.67 4.10 16.41
C HIS A 203 -9.23 4.13 14.98
N LEU A 204 -8.46 3.69 13.98
CA LEU A 204 -8.94 3.60 12.59
C LEU A 204 -9.99 2.50 12.41
N MET A 205 -9.81 1.35 13.08
CA MET A 205 -10.80 0.26 13.10
C MET A 205 -12.13 0.74 13.70
N ARG A 206 -12.10 1.39 14.86
CA ARG A 206 -13.26 1.99 15.54
C ARG A 206 -13.90 3.14 14.75
N ALA A 207 -13.15 3.81 13.86
CA ALA A 207 -13.69 4.80 12.95
C ALA A 207 -14.55 4.16 11.84
N GLY A 208 -14.46 2.85 11.65
CA GLY A 208 -15.26 2.10 10.68
C GLY A 208 -14.50 1.71 9.42
N ALA A 209 -13.16 1.73 9.44
CA ALA A 209 -12.37 1.24 8.30
C ALA A 209 -12.66 -0.25 8.01
N ALA A 210 -12.77 -0.61 6.74
CA ALA A 210 -12.84 -2.01 6.27
C ALA A 210 -11.44 -2.65 6.23
N GLY A 211 -10.41 -1.82 6.02
CA GLY A 211 -9.01 -2.22 6.12
C GLY A 211 -8.12 -1.07 6.59
N VAL A 212 -6.98 -1.40 7.19
CA VAL A 212 -5.96 -0.45 7.64
C VAL A 212 -4.65 -0.67 6.90
N LEU A 213 -4.05 0.42 6.39
CA LEU A 213 -2.71 0.39 5.81
C LEU A 213 -1.68 0.48 6.93
N VAL A 214 -0.77 -0.49 7.01
CA VAL A 214 0.31 -0.56 7.99
C VAL A 214 1.62 -0.20 7.33
N GLY A 215 2.34 0.75 7.91
CA GLY A 215 3.51 1.37 7.30
C GLY A 215 3.18 2.71 6.65
N PHE A 216 4.23 3.39 6.22
CA PHE A 216 4.16 4.77 5.71
C PHE A 216 4.37 4.85 4.19
N GLY A 217 4.26 3.72 3.48
CA GLY A 217 4.42 3.66 2.03
C GLY A 217 5.82 4.06 1.55
N GLY A 218 5.91 4.49 0.29
CA GLY A 218 7.10 5.12 -0.30
C GLY A 218 8.28 4.20 -0.62
N GLY A 219 8.40 3.02 0.02
CA GLY A 219 9.38 1.98 -0.32
C GLY A 219 10.78 2.52 -0.65
N ALA A 220 11.30 2.13 -1.81
CA ALA A 220 12.63 2.52 -2.31
C ALA A 220 12.83 4.04 -2.51
N ALA A 221 11.76 4.81 -2.62
CA ALA A 221 11.78 6.26 -2.87
C ALA A 221 11.70 7.10 -1.58
N HIS A 222 11.52 6.47 -0.42
CA HIS A 222 11.17 7.15 0.82
C HIS A 222 12.39 7.63 1.60
N THR A 223 12.38 8.89 2.06
CA THR A 223 13.47 9.48 2.87
C THR A 223 13.00 10.03 4.22
N THR A 224 11.79 9.71 4.67
CA THR A 224 11.23 10.19 5.96
C THR A 224 12.11 9.84 7.17
N ARG A 225 12.82 8.71 7.16
CA ARG A 225 13.76 8.39 8.23
C ARG A 225 14.90 9.40 8.30
N GLN A 226 15.47 9.77 7.15
CA GLN A 226 16.57 10.72 7.07
C GLN A 226 16.08 12.15 7.36
N VAL A 227 14.90 12.52 6.88
CA VAL A 227 14.37 13.88 7.00
C VAL A 227 13.74 14.15 8.38
N LEU A 228 13.01 13.19 8.95
CA LEU A 228 12.24 13.36 10.19
C LEU A 228 12.68 12.47 11.36
N GLY A 229 13.58 11.50 11.13
CA GLY A 229 13.91 10.50 12.16
C GLY A 229 12.80 9.47 12.42
N ILE A 230 11.75 9.45 11.58
CA ILE A 230 10.58 8.57 11.74
C ILE A 230 10.69 7.39 10.78
N SER A 231 10.56 6.17 11.30
CA SER A 231 10.59 4.92 10.52
C SER A 231 9.76 3.81 11.16
N VAL A 232 9.29 2.87 10.35
CA VAL A 232 8.45 1.74 10.79
C VAL A 232 9.15 0.41 10.51
N PRO A 233 9.58 -0.33 11.54
CA PRO A 233 10.02 -1.72 11.41
C PRO A 233 8.81 -2.60 11.07
N MET A 234 8.66 -2.95 9.79
CA MET A 234 7.41 -3.46 9.24
C MET A 234 6.96 -4.81 9.82
N ALA A 235 7.87 -5.72 10.17
CA ALA A 235 7.47 -7.01 10.77
C ALA A 235 6.79 -6.79 12.13
N THR A 236 7.39 -5.96 12.99
CA THR A 236 6.79 -5.59 14.28
C THR A 236 5.49 -4.80 14.10
N ALA A 237 5.45 -3.83 13.19
CA ALA A 237 4.27 -3.01 12.99
C ALA A 237 3.07 -3.82 12.49
N VAL A 238 3.27 -4.70 11.51
CA VAL A 238 2.21 -5.59 11.00
C VAL A 238 1.72 -6.52 12.10
N ALA A 239 2.62 -7.10 12.89
CA ALA A 239 2.24 -7.97 14.00
C ALA A 239 1.46 -7.24 15.11
N ASP A 240 1.87 -6.02 15.47
CA ASP A 240 1.18 -5.15 16.43
C ASP A 240 -0.23 -4.78 15.97
N VAL A 241 -0.38 -4.45 14.69
CA VAL A 241 -1.68 -4.09 14.11
C VAL A 241 -2.55 -5.33 13.91
N ALA A 242 -1.98 -6.47 13.58
CA ALA A 242 -2.67 -7.75 13.54
C ALA A 242 -3.18 -8.17 14.94
N ALA A 243 -2.47 -7.81 16.01
CA ALA A 243 -2.94 -7.97 17.38
C ALA A 243 -4.07 -7.01 17.73
N ALA A 244 -3.95 -5.73 17.38
CA ALA A 244 -5.03 -4.74 17.50
C ALA A 244 -6.32 -5.17 16.77
N ARG A 245 -6.19 -5.74 15.57
CA ARG A 245 -7.33 -6.31 14.84
C ARG A 245 -8.04 -7.41 15.64
N ARG A 246 -7.28 -8.29 16.32
CA ARG A 246 -7.90 -9.36 17.14
C ARG A 246 -8.65 -8.76 18.33
N GLU A 247 -8.05 -7.80 19.02
CA GLU A 247 -8.72 -7.07 20.11
C GLU A 247 -10.00 -6.39 19.61
N TYR A 248 -9.95 -5.72 18.46
CA TYR A 248 -11.14 -5.10 17.88
C TYR A 248 -12.19 -6.11 17.40
N LEU A 249 -11.77 -7.27 16.89
CA LEU A 249 -12.69 -8.35 16.50
C LEU A 249 -13.52 -8.81 17.70
N ASP A 250 -12.88 -8.96 18.85
CA ASP A 250 -13.53 -9.32 20.11
C ASP A 250 -14.41 -8.16 20.62
N GLU A 251 -13.89 -6.92 20.64
CA GLU A 251 -14.61 -5.70 21.06
C GLU A 251 -15.90 -5.47 20.25
N SER A 252 -15.83 -5.68 18.94
CA SER A 252 -16.93 -5.41 17.99
C SER A 252 -17.92 -6.56 17.84
N GLY A 253 -17.65 -7.71 18.48
CA GLY A 253 -18.50 -8.91 18.35
C GLY A 253 -18.40 -9.60 16.98
N GLY A 254 -17.28 -9.46 16.27
CA GLY A 254 -17.01 -10.20 15.03
C GLY A 254 -16.68 -9.37 13.79
N ARG A 255 -16.49 -8.04 13.90
CA ARG A 255 -16.10 -7.22 12.75
C ARG A 255 -14.61 -7.38 12.44
N TYR A 256 -14.32 -8.08 11.35
CA TYR A 256 -12.96 -8.28 10.87
C TYR A 256 -12.49 -7.09 10.02
N VAL A 257 -11.42 -6.40 10.47
CA VAL A 257 -10.78 -5.31 9.70
C VAL A 257 -9.49 -5.82 9.08
N HIS A 258 -9.33 -5.67 7.78
CA HIS A 258 -8.15 -6.17 7.07
C HIS A 258 -6.89 -5.39 7.44
N VAL A 259 -5.78 -6.11 7.59
CA VAL A 259 -4.45 -5.54 7.79
C VAL A 259 -3.69 -5.59 6.47
N ILE A 260 -3.32 -4.44 5.92
CA ILE A 260 -2.68 -4.34 4.61
C ILE A 260 -1.28 -3.77 4.80
N ALA A 261 -0.23 -4.54 4.47
CA ALA A 261 1.14 -4.05 4.59
C ALA A 261 1.49 -3.08 3.44
N ASP A 262 1.77 -1.82 3.76
CA ASP A 262 2.09 -0.72 2.83
C ASP A 262 3.47 -0.14 3.15
N GLY A 263 4.52 -0.79 2.64
CA GLY A 263 5.91 -0.37 2.80
C GLY A 263 6.88 -1.54 2.99
N SER A 264 8.15 -1.31 2.65
CA SER A 264 9.25 -2.29 2.77
C SER A 264 9.03 -3.64 2.07
N ILE A 265 8.22 -3.67 1.01
CA ILE A 265 8.02 -4.87 0.18
C ILE A 265 8.72 -4.63 -1.16
N GLY A 266 9.95 -5.15 -1.27
CA GLY A 266 10.79 -5.00 -2.45
C GLY A 266 10.80 -6.23 -3.34
N LYS A 267 10.73 -7.42 -2.72
CA LYS A 267 10.81 -8.73 -3.37
C LYS A 267 9.69 -9.67 -2.90
N SER A 268 9.49 -10.77 -3.60
CA SER A 268 8.43 -11.75 -3.31
C SER A 268 8.50 -12.33 -1.89
N GLY A 269 9.69 -12.53 -1.33
CA GLY A 269 9.87 -13.00 0.05
C GLY A 269 9.30 -12.04 1.10
N ASP A 270 9.28 -10.74 0.83
CA ASP A 270 8.71 -9.73 1.72
C ASP A 270 7.19 -9.85 1.80
N ILE A 271 6.54 -10.28 0.71
CA ILE A 271 5.10 -10.56 0.69
C ILE A 271 4.79 -11.72 1.64
N ALA A 272 5.52 -12.83 1.52
CA ALA A 272 5.34 -13.98 2.40
C ALA A 272 5.56 -13.61 3.87
N LYS A 273 6.61 -12.84 4.17
CA LYS A 273 6.90 -12.34 5.52
C LYS A 273 5.81 -11.39 6.04
N ALA A 274 5.26 -10.52 5.20
CA ALA A 274 4.15 -9.64 5.57
C ALA A 274 2.89 -10.43 5.95
N ILE A 275 2.51 -11.42 5.15
CA ILE A 275 1.36 -12.29 5.46
C ILE A 275 1.64 -13.11 6.73
N ALA A 276 2.84 -13.68 6.88
CA ALA A 276 3.25 -14.40 8.09
C ALA A 276 3.15 -13.53 9.36
N CYS A 277 3.46 -12.23 9.28
CA CYS A 277 3.29 -11.29 10.39
C CYS A 277 1.83 -10.91 10.69
N GLY A 278 0.87 -11.34 9.87
CA GLY A 278 -0.56 -11.13 10.11
C GLY A 278 -1.27 -10.20 9.15
N ALA A 279 -0.62 -9.79 8.05
CA ALA A 279 -1.29 -9.08 6.97
C ALA A 279 -2.26 -10.00 6.21
N ASP A 280 -3.35 -9.43 5.72
CA ASP A 280 -4.35 -10.07 4.86
C ASP A 280 -4.08 -9.76 3.38
N ALA A 281 -3.43 -8.63 3.09
CA ALA A 281 -2.98 -8.23 1.76
C ALA A 281 -1.75 -7.31 1.81
N VAL A 282 -1.16 -7.02 0.65
CA VAL A 282 0.00 -6.13 0.50
C VAL A 282 -0.30 -5.00 -0.49
N MET A 283 0.22 -3.82 -0.20
CA MET A 283 0.22 -2.69 -1.13
C MET A 283 1.61 -2.55 -1.78
N LEU A 284 1.69 -2.70 -3.10
CA LEU A 284 2.95 -2.70 -3.84
C LEU A 284 3.15 -1.40 -4.62
N GLY A 285 4.32 -0.77 -4.47
CA GLY A 285 4.77 0.38 -5.24
C GLY A 285 5.92 0.01 -6.18
N SER A 286 7.15 0.05 -5.66
CA SER A 286 8.37 -0.18 -6.45
C SER A 286 8.43 -1.50 -7.23
N PRO A 287 7.87 -2.64 -6.77
CA PRO A 287 7.83 -3.84 -7.61
C PRO A 287 7.01 -3.66 -8.88
N LEU A 288 5.88 -2.94 -8.81
CA LEU A 288 5.02 -2.67 -9.97
C LEU A 288 5.58 -1.57 -10.88
N ALA A 289 6.36 -0.64 -10.33
CA ALA A 289 7.08 0.37 -11.13
C ALA A 289 8.12 -0.22 -12.10
N ARG A 290 8.48 -1.51 -11.91
CA ARG A 290 9.38 -2.27 -12.79
C ARG A 290 8.69 -2.91 -13.99
N ALA A 291 7.36 -2.81 -14.10
CA ALA A 291 6.66 -3.28 -15.28
C ALA A 291 7.03 -2.40 -16.49
N GLU A 292 7.21 -3.01 -17.66
CA GLU A 292 7.48 -2.27 -18.90
C GLU A 292 6.38 -1.25 -19.24
N SER A 293 5.15 -1.57 -18.86
CA SER A 293 3.97 -0.71 -19.02
C SER A 293 3.81 0.32 -17.90
N ALA A 294 4.66 0.33 -16.87
CA ALA A 294 4.55 1.26 -15.75
C ALA A 294 4.71 2.71 -16.23
N PRO A 295 3.84 3.66 -15.81
CA PRO A 295 3.87 5.02 -16.33
C PRO A 295 5.18 5.77 -16.00
N GLY A 296 5.87 5.35 -14.93
CA GLY A 296 7.17 5.90 -14.52
C GLY A 296 8.35 5.48 -15.39
N ARG A 297 8.19 4.53 -16.33
CA ARG A 297 9.23 4.10 -17.29
C ARG A 297 10.56 3.71 -16.61
N GLY A 298 10.46 2.83 -15.61
CA GLY A 298 11.61 2.40 -14.79
C GLY A 298 12.01 3.39 -13.69
N TRP A 299 11.35 4.55 -13.59
CA TRP A 299 11.46 5.46 -12.45
C TRP A 299 10.28 5.31 -11.50
N HIS A 300 10.54 5.54 -10.22
CA HIS A 300 9.56 5.45 -9.16
C HIS A 300 9.64 6.65 -8.22
N TRP A 301 8.48 7.14 -7.77
CA TRP A 301 8.38 8.16 -6.72
C TRP A 301 7.01 8.06 -6.04
N GLY A 302 6.98 8.41 -4.75
CA GLY A 302 5.74 8.61 -3.99
C GLY A 302 5.34 10.08 -3.89
N PRO A 303 4.15 10.38 -3.33
CA PRO A 303 3.70 11.75 -3.11
C PRO A 303 4.64 12.58 -2.22
N GLU A 304 5.40 11.92 -1.36
CA GLU A 304 6.38 12.53 -0.47
C GLU A 304 7.51 13.22 -1.25
N ALA A 305 7.82 12.77 -2.47
CA ALA A 305 8.91 13.30 -3.28
C ALA A 305 8.62 14.69 -3.87
N HIS A 306 7.35 15.08 -3.96
CA HIS A 306 6.92 16.36 -4.53
C HIS A 306 6.12 17.20 -3.53
N HIS A 307 6.28 16.94 -2.22
CA HIS A 307 5.68 17.76 -1.18
C HIS A 307 6.16 19.21 -1.30
N GLY A 308 5.23 20.18 -1.27
CA GLY A 308 5.51 21.57 -1.66
C GLY A 308 6.49 22.33 -0.75
N GLU A 309 6.56 21.97 0.54
CA GLU A 309 7.43 22.62 1.53
C GLU A 309 8.60 21.74 1.94
N LEU A 310 8.32 20.55 2.47
CA LEU A 310 9.31 19.61 2.96
C LEU A 310 9.23 18.25 2.22
N PRO A 311 9.94 18.07 1.09
CA PRO A 311 10.00 16.76 0.41
C PRO A 311 10.64 15.71 1.31
N ARG A 312 10.03 14.52 1.35
CA ARG A 312 10.42 13.36 2.19
C ARG A 312 10.55 12.07 1.37
N GLY A 313 10.75 12.25 0.07
CA GLY A 313 11.06 11.19 -0.86
C GLY A 313 11.89 11.71 -2.02
N THR A 314 12.34 10.80 -2.87
CA THR A 314 13.13 11.10 -4.05
C THR A 314 12.59 10.31 -5.24
N ARG A 315 12.88 10.78 -6.45
CA ARG A 315 12.71 9.96 -7.65
C ARG A 315 13.87 8.96 -7.74
N VAL A 316 13.56 7.68 -7.82
CA VAL A 316 14.56 6.60 -7.86
C VAL A 316 14.41 5.75 -9.12
N TYR A 317 15.53 5.31 -9.68
CA TYR A 317 15.52 4.38 -10.81
C TYR A 317 15.43 2.96 -10.29
N VAL A 318 14.37 2.25 -10.67
CA VAL A 318 14.13 0.84 -10.32
C VAL A 318 14.39 -0.10 -11.51
N GLY A 319 14.53 0.44 -12.73
CA GLY A 319 14.69 -0.35 -13.94
C GLY A 319 13.40 -1.04 -14.37
N SER A 320 13.50 -1.87 -15.42
CA SER A 320 12.42 -2.76 -15.86
C SER A 320 12.78 -4.20 -15.51
N SER A 321 11.80 -4.98 -15.08
CA SER A 321 11.93 -6.42 -14.90
C SER A 321 11.27 -7.17 -16.05
N GLY A 322 10.08 -6.78 -16.50
CA GLY A 322 9.37 -7.44 -17.60
C GLY A 322 7.93 -6.94 -17.71
N SER A 323 7.06 -7.74 -18.32
CA SER A 323 5.62 -7.42 -18.34
C SER A 323 5.01 -7.45 -16.93
N LEU A 324 3.88 -6.76 -16.74
CA LEU A 324 3.15 -6.79 -15.46
C LEU A 324 2.74 -8.22 -15.08
N GLU A 325 2.31 -9.02 -16.07
CA GLU A 325 1.90 -10.40 -15.86
C GLU A 325 3.06 -11.28 -15.39
N GLU A 326 4.24 -11.18 -16.01
CA GLU A 326 5.43 -11.91 -15.55
C GLU A 326 5.86 -11.49 -14.14
N ILE A 327 5.76 -10.19 -13.82
CA ILE A 327 6.07 -9.70 -12.47
C ILE A 327 5.11 -10.31 -11.46
N LEU A 328 3.80 -10.30 -11.71
CA LEU A 328 2.80 -10.77 -10.75
C LEU A 328 2.71 -12.30 -10.67
N LEU A 329 2.67 -12.97 -11.83
CA LEU A 329 2.24 -14.37 -12.01
C LEU A 329 3.30 -15.25 -12.68
N GLY A 330 4.32 -14.64 -13.30
CA GLY A 330 5.40 -15.36 -13.99
C GLY A 330 5.08 -15.74 -15.44
N PRO A 331 5.89 -16.61 -16.07
CA PRO A 331 7.05 -17.28 -15.47
C PRO A 331 8.16 -16.29 -15.09
N SER A 332 8.90 -16.59 -14.01
CA SER A 332 10.09 -15.81 -13.67
C SER A 332 11.27 -16.29 -14.48
N HIS A 333 12.02 -15.36 -15.08
CA HIS A 333 13.33 -15.59 -15.68
C HIS A 333 14.48 -14.99 -14.82
N SER A 334 14.18 -14.62 -13.57
CA SER A 334 15.13 -14.14 -12.58
C SER A 334 15.03 -14.91 -11.26
N ALA A 335 16.15 -15.10 -10.57
CA ALA A 335 16.23 -15.75 -9.26
C ALA A 335 16.24 -14.75 -8.08
N ASP A 336 16.05 -13.46 -8.32
CA ASP A 336 16.19 -12.39 -7.32
C ASP A 336 14.89 -11.99 -6.61
N GLY A 337 13.78 -12.70 -6.88
CA GLY A 337 12.46 -12.44 -6.31
C GLY A 337 11.76 -11.18 -6.84
N SER A 338 12.19 -10.61 -7.97
CA SER A 338 11.52 -9.46 -8.62
C SER A 338 10.34 -9.84 -9.50
N MET A 339 10.13 -11.13 -9.75
CA MET A 339 9.12 -11.68 -10.66
C MET A 339 8.36 -12.83 -10.03
N ASN A 340 7.25 -13.18 -10.66
CA ASN A 340 6.32 -14.19 -10.19
C ASN A 340 6.03 -14.03 -8.69
N LEU A 341 5.70 -12.80 -8.29
CA LEU A 341 5.55 -12.42 -6.89
C LEU A 341 4.57 -13.31 -6.14
N PHE A 342 3.43 -13.63 -6.78
CA PHE A 342 2.36 -14.40 -6.16
C PHE A 342 2.48 -15.91 -6.37
N GLY A 343 3.17 -16.38 -7.41
CA GLY A 343 3.59 -17.79 -7.47
C GLY A 343 4.64 -18.11 -6.41
N ALA A 344 5.53 -17.17 -6.10
CA ALA A 344 6.47 -17.29 -4.97
C ALA A 344 5.75 -17.31 -3.62
N LEU A 345 4.69 -16.51 -3.42
CA LEU A 345 3.83 -16.58 -2.23
C LEU A 345 3.18 -17.97 -2.10
N ARG A 346 2.53 -18.47 -3.16
CA ARG A 346 1.93 -19.83 -3.16
C ARG A 346 2.97 -20.90 -2.83
N ARG A 347 4.17 -20.81 -3.41
CA ARG A 347 5.28 -21.74 -3.14
C ARG A 347 5.72 -21.68 -1.67
N ALA A 348 5.89 -20.49 -1.10
CA ALA A 348 6.28 -20.32 0.30
C ALA A 348 5.25 -20.93 1.26
N MET A 349 3.96 -20.69 1.00
CA MET A 349 2.85 -21.28 1.78
C MET A 349 2.80 -22.80 1.64
N ALA A 350 2.92 -23.32 0.41
CA ALA A 350 2.90 -24.74 0.12
C ALA A 350 4.07 -25.48 0.79
N THR A 351 5.28 -24.95 0.67
CA THR A 351 6.49 -25.49 1.34
C THR A 351 6.35 -25.44 2.86
N SER A 352 5.62 -24.46 3.40
CA SER A 352 5.35 -24.34 4.84
C SER A 352 4.13 -25.15 5.31
N GLY A 353 3.39 -25.80 4.39
CA GLY A 353 2.25 -26.66 4.70
C GLY A 353 0.90 -25.96 4.90
N TYR A 354 0.73 -24.74 4.38
CA TYR A 354 -0.48 -23.93 4.52
C TYR A 354 -1.22 -23.79 3.19
N SER A 355 -2.55 -23.80 3.23
CA SER A 355 -3.45 -23.78 2.06
C SER A 355 -4.19 -22.47 1.86
N ASP A 356 -4.21 -21.56 2.85
CA ASP A 356 -4.84 -20.25 2.74
C ASP A 356 -4.08 -19.18 3.53
N LEU A 357 -4.32 -17.91 3.18
CA LEU A 357 -3.62 -16.76 3.77
C LEU A 357 -3.82 -16.67 5.29
N LYS A 358 -5.03 -16.97 5.78
CA LYS A 358 -5.38 -16.76 7.18
C LYS A 358 -4.67 -17.77 8.08
N GLU A 359 -4.61 -19.02 7.67
CA GLU A 359 -3.82 -20.03 8.37
C GLU A 359 -2.33 -19.72 8.31
N PHE A 360 -1.83 -19.20 7.17
CA PHE A 360 -0.42 -18.87 7.01
C PHE A 360 0.07 -17.76 7.95
N GLN A 361 -0.82 -16.90 8.46
CA GLN A 361 -0.50 -15.93 9.53
C GLN A 361 -0.04 -16.60 10.86
N ARG A 362 -0.16 -17.93 10.98
CA ARG A 362 0.29 -18.72 12.14
C ARG A 362 1.61 -19.45 11.89
N VAL A 363 2.22 -19.28 10.71
CA VAL A 363 3.51 -19.89 10.40
C VAL A 363 4.58 -19.46 11.38
N GLU A 364 5.54 -20.34 11.64
CA GLU A 364 6.67 -20.03 12.49
C GLU A 364 7.58 -18.98 11.82
N VAL A 365 7.82 -17.90 12.56
CA VAL A 365 8.74 -16.84 12.16
C VAL A 365 9.94 -16.88 13.10
N VAL A 366 11.13 -16.95 12.52
CA VAL A 366 12.40 -16.99 13.24
C VAL A 366 13.17 -15.69 13.04
N LEU A 367 13.97 -15.30 14.04
CA LEU A 367 14.92 -14.20 13.88
C LEU A 367 16.12 -14.70 13.08
N SER A 368 16.38 -14.08 11.95
CA SER A 368 17.53 -14.35 11.08
C SER A 368 18.20 -13.02 10.78
N ARG A 369 19.04 -12.56 11.72
CA ARG A 369 19.83 -11.34 11.50
C ARG A 369 20.93 -11.68 10.49
N ALA A 370 20.69 -11.38 9.23
CA ALA A 370 21.68 -11.49 8.17
C ALA A 370 22.73 -10.37 8.27
#